data_AF-Q5BSY1-F1
#
_entry.id   AF-Q5BSY1-F1
#
_cell.length_a   1.000
_cell.length_b   1.000
_cell.length_c   1.000
_cell.angle_alpha   90.00
_cell.angle_beta   90.00
_cell.angle_gamma   90.00
#
_symmetry.space_group_name_H-M   'P 1'
#
loop_
_entity.id
_entity.type
_entity.pdbx_description
1 polymer ?
#
loop_
_entity_poly.entity_id
_entity_poly.type
_entity_poly.pdbx_seq_one_letter_code
_entity_poly.pdbx_strand_id
1 'polypeptide(L)'
;MHFCQSHPEVLIDFMVYIYDNGFIQCLPEVSGTVPEDCPMTIEITEGIYNGNEDGNGSIVQEKVIHNSVLSGFITNSISVITFIPQPRCLEQTTEDE
;
A
#
# COMPACT_ATOMS: atom_id res chain seq x y z
N MET A 1 -21.19 -31.15 20.42
CA MET A 1 -20.64 -30.92 19.07
C MET A 1 -20.21 -29.48 18.98
N HIS A 2 -18.92 -29.20 18.89
CA HIS A 2 -18.45 -27.86 18.56
C HIS A 2 -18.24 -27.81 17.05
N PHE A 3 -19.06 -27.02 16.37
CA PHE A 3 -18.85 -26.67 14.98
C PHE A 3 -17.79 -25.57 14.97
N CYS A 4 -16.55 -25.92 14.65
CA CYS A 4 -15.54 -24.94 14.27
C CYS A 4 -15.86 -24.51 12.83
N GLN A 5 -16.39 -23.31 12.67
CA GLN A 5 -16.54 -22.67 11.37
C GLN A 5 -15.15 -22.14 10.98
N SER A 6 -14.59 -22.61 9.86
CA SER A 6 -13.42 -21.92 9.30
C SER A 6 -13.86 -20.50 8.99
N HIS A 7 -13.17 -19.51 9.55
CA HIS A 7 -13.30 -18.15 9.05
C HIS A 7 -13.00 -18.22 7.55
N PRO A 8 -13.83 -17.65 6.65
CA PRO A 8 -13.47 -17.60 5.25
C PRO A 8 -12.14 -16.84 5.18
N GLU A 9 -11.09 -17.51 4.69
CA GLU A 9 -9.84 -16.83 4.38
C GLU A 9 -10.17 -15.75 3.36
N VAL A 10 -10.10 -14.50 3.81
CA VAL A 10 -10.19 -13.36 2.91
C VAL A 10 -8.85 -13.27 2.21
N LEU A 11 -8.83 -13.64 0.93
CA LEU A 11 -7.65 -13.53 0.09
C LEU A 11 -7.77 -12.24 -0.73
N ILE A 12 -6.73 -11.40 -0.62
CA ILE A 12 -6.67 -10.13 -1.30
C ILE A 12 -5.40 -10.10 -2.11
N ASP A 13 -5.58 -10.12 -3.42
CA ASP A 13 -4.51 -9.96 -4.37
C ASP A 13 -4.35 -8.47 -4.68
N PHE A 14 -3.11 -7.99 -4.67
CA PHE A 14 -2.80 -6.60 -4.98
C PHE A 14 -1.96 -6.52 -6.23
N MET A 15 -2.50 -5.85 -7.24
CA MET A 15 -1.73 -5.47 -8.41
C MET A 15 -1.34 -3.99 -8.32
N VAL A 16 -0.05 -3.72 -8.34
CA VAL A 16 0.50 -2.36 -8.25
C VAL A 16 1.18 -2.00 -9.56
N TYR A 17 0.78 -0.87 -10.15
CA TYR A 17 1.43 -0.27 -11.30
C TYR A 17 2.12 1.01 -10.88
N ILE A 18 3.41 1.12 -11.17
CA ILE A 18 4.19 2.35 -10.97
C ILE A 18 4.55 2.88 -12.36
N TYR A 19 4.05 4.06 -12.69
CA TYR A 19 4.26 4.70 -13.98
C TYR A 19 5.47 5.64 -13.95
N ASP A 20 6.06 5.91 -15.12
CA ASP A 20 7.25 6.79 -15.25
C ASP A 20 7.04 8.21 -14.70
N ASN A 21 5.80 8.69 -14.69
CA ASN A 21 5.43 9.98 -14.10
C ASN A 21 5.25 9.93 -12.56
N GLY A 22 5.60 8.82 -11.94
CA GLY A 22 5.47 8.58 -10.50
C GLY A 22 4.06 8.20 -10.05
N PHE A 23 3.08 8.09 -10.95
CA PHE A 23 1.73 7.66 -10.55
C PHE A 23 1.77 6.22 -10.08
N ILE A 24 1.04 5.95 -9.00
CA ILE A 24 0.91 4.60 -8.45
C ILE A 24 -0.55 4.23 -8.52
N GLN A 25 -0.87 3.13 -9.22
CA GLN A 25 -2.21 2.56 -9.22
C GLN A 25 -2.20 1.24 -8.48
N CYS A 26 -3.10 1.13 -7.51
CA CYS A 26 -3.35 -0.11 -6.78
C CYS A 26 -4.71 -0.66 -7.19
N LEU A 27 -4.72 -1.92 -7.61
CA LEU A 27 -5.90 -2.69 -7.96
C LEU A 27 -5.99 -3.86 -6.97
N PRO A 28 -6.64 -3.65 -5.81
CA PRO A 28 -6.98 -4.76 -4.93
C PRO A 28 -8.09 -5.59 -5.57
N GLU A 29 -7.81 -6.87 -5.79
CA GLU A 29 -8.79 -7.89 -6.14
C GLU A 29 -9.07 -8.72 -4.89
N VAL A 30 -10.32 -8.70 -4.45
CA VAL A 30 -10.77 -9.48 -3.31
C VAL A 30 -11.40 -10.75 -3.83
N SER A 31 -10.84 -11.90 -3.47
CA SER A 31 -11.47 -13.20 -3.67
C SER A 31 -12.14 -13.67 -2.38
N GLY A 32 -13.44 -13.97 -2.46
CA GLY A 32 -14.25 -14.38 -1.31
C GLY A 32 -15.09 -13.26 -0.72
N THR A 33 -15.71 -13.51 0.44
CA THR A 33 -16.60 -12.57 1.12
C THR A 33 -15.83 -11.78 2.17
N VAL A 34 -15.69 -10.47 1.96
CA VAL A 34 -15.16 -9.55 2.99
C VAL A 34 -16.31 -9.06 3.86
N PRO A 35 -16.23 -9.22 5.19
CA PRO A 35 -17.19 -8.62 6.11
C PRO A 35 -17.24 -7.09 5.93
N GLU A 36 -18.43 -6.49 5.99
CA GLU A 36 -18.62 -5.03 5.82
C GLU A 36 -17.83 -4.20 6.84
N ASP A 37 -17.51 -4.80 8.00
CA ASP A 37 -16.76 -4.22 9.10
C ASP A 37 -15.25 -4.47 9.04
N CYS A 38 -14.73 -4.98 7.92
CA CYS A 38 -13.31 -5.20 7.70
C CYS A 38 -12.73 -4.13 6.74
N PRO A 39 -12.33 -2.94 7.24
CA PRO A 39 -11.65 -1.95 6.43
C PRO A 39 -10.21 -2.37 6.17
N MET A 40 -9.69 -1.95 5.02
CA MET A 40 -8.28 -2.06 4.68
C MET A 40 -7.68 -0.67 4.56
N THR A 41 -6.44 -0.53 4.99
CA THR A 41 -5.69 0.71 4.81
C THR A 41 -4.53 0.46 3.87
N ILE A 42 -4.38 1.29 2.86
CA ILE A 42 -3.17 1.38 2.03
C ILE A 42 -2.44 2.65 2.45
N GLU A 43 -1.17 2.51 2.83
CA GLU A 43 -0.29 3.62 3.16
C GLU A 43 0.89 3.64 2.19
N ILE A 44 1.21 4.83 1.69
CA ILE A 44 2.45 5.08 0.95
C ILE A 44 3.36 5.86 1.89
N THR A 45 4.52 5.28 2.19
CA THR A 45 5.53 5.87 3.03
C THR A 45 6.73 6.31 2.19
N GLU A 46 7.23 7.50 2.51
CA GLU A 46 8.52 8.01 2.06
C GLU A 46 9.56 7.63 3.13
N GLY A 47 10.75 7.22 2.71
CA GLY A 47 11.83 6.89 3.62
C GLY A 47 13.12 6.56 2.89
N ILE A 48 14.20 6.42 3.66
CA ILE A 48 15.51 6.06 3.14
C ILE A 48 15.73 4.58 3.44
N TYR A 49 15.93 3.78 2.39
CA TYR A 49 16.31 2.38 2.57
C TYR A 49 17.75 2.31 3.08
N ASN A 50 17.93 1.90 4.33
CA ASN A 50 19.23 1.63 4.92
C ASN A 50 19.43 0.11 4.96
N GLY A 51 19.93 -0.45 3.86
CA GLY A 51 20.17 -1.88 3.72
C GLY A 51 21.55 -2.19 3.13
N ASN A 52 21.93 -3.46 3.24
CA ASN A 52 23.16 -3.99 2.68
C ASN A 52 22.91 -4.70 1.35
N GLU A 53 23.99 -5.11 0.66
CA GLU A 53 23.91 -5.82 -0.62
C GLU A 53 23.21 -7.19 -0.52
N ASP A 54 23.12 -7.77 0.68
CA ASP A 54 22.43 -9.05 0.93
C ASP A 54 20.90 -8.90 1.01
N GLY A 55 20.37 -7.68 0.84
CA GLY A 55 18.94 -7.38 0.92
C GLY A 55 18.40 -7.26 2.35
N ASN A 56 19.27 -7.33 3.37
CA ASN A 56 18.90 -7.04 4.75
C ASN A 56 18.94 -5.52 4.97
N GLY A 57 17.84 -4.93 5.40
CA GLY A 57 17.77 -3.50 5.64
C GLY A 57 16.48 -3.06 6.32
N SER A 58 16.45 -1.79 6.68
CA SER A 58 15.28 -1.13 7.26
C SER A 58 15.05 0.21 6.57
N ILE A 59 13.80 0.63 6.50
CA ILE A 59 13.46 2.00 6.08
C ILE A 59 13.68 2.90 7.30
N VAL A 60 14.49 3.95 7.15
CA VAL A 60 14.69 5.00 8.16
C VAL A 60 14.04 6.30 7.71
N GLN A 61 13.73 7.19 8.66
CA GLN A 61 13.01 8.45 8.40
C GLN A 61 11.66 8.25 7.71
N GLU A 62 10.98 7.15 8.05
CA GLU A 62 9.70 6.78 7.47
C GLU A 62 8.62 7.83 7.79
N LYS A 63 7.94 8.30 6.75
CA LYS A 63 6.83 9.24 6.84
C LYS A 63 5.71 8.82 5.90
N VAL A 64 4.52 8.60 6.45
CA VAL A 64 3.32 8.41 5.63
C VAL A 64 3.06 9.69 4.84
N ILE A 65 3.12 9.59 3.51
CA ILE A 65 2.85 10.71 2.60
C ILE A 65 1.46 10.59 1.95
N HIS A 66 0.87 9.40 1.98
CA HIS A 66 -0.50 9.18 1.55
C HIS A 66 -1.12 8.02 2.31
N ASN A 67 -2.40 8.14 2.65
CA ASN A 67 -3.20 7.05 3.20
C ASN A 67 -4.56 6.98 2.50
N SER A 68 -5.08 5.76 2.34
CA SER A 68 -6.42 5.54 1.83
C SER A 68 -7.05 4.37 2.56
N VAL A 69 -8.28 4.57 3.03
CA VAL A 69 -9.07 3.52 3.68
C VAL A 69 -10.09 3.02 2.67
N LEU A 70 -10.10 1.71 2.48
CA LEU A 70 -11.04 0.99 1.64
C LEU A 70 -12.02 0.26 2.54
N SER A 71 -13.29 0.60 2.37
CA SER A 71 -14.41 -0.06 3.03
C SER A 71 -15.44 -0.46 1.97
N GLY A 72 -16.29 -1.43 2.31
CA GLY A 72 -17.37 -1.86 1.40
C GLY A 72 -16.84 -2.53 0.13
N PHE A 73 -15.94 -3.50 0.29
CA PHE A 73 -15.44 -4.30 -0.83
C PHE A 73 -16.60 -4.99 -1.56
N ILE A 74 -16.89 -4.54 -2.77
CA ILE A 74 -17.85 -5.23 -3.64
C ILE A 74 -17.08 -6.36 -4.32
N THR A 75 -17.40 -7.59 -3.93
CA THR A 75 -16.92 -8.80 -4.61
C THR A 75 -17.23 -8.74 -6.10
N ASN A 76 -16.27 -9.09 -6.96
CA ASN A 76 -16.37 -9.05 -8.43
C ASN A 76 -16.36 -7.64 -9.05
N SER A 77 -15.83 -6.62 -8.36
CA SER A 77 -15.56 -5.32 -8.96
C SER A 77 -14.10 -4.93 -8.77
N ILE A 78 -13.50 -4.36 -9.82
CA ILE A 78 -12.13 -3.84 -9.76
C ILE A 78 -12.19 -2.44 -9.17
N SER A 79 -11.77 -2.30 -7.92
CA SER A 79 -11.48 -0.99 -7.34
C SER A 79 -10.13 -0.53 -7.87
N VAL A 80 -10.05 0.70 -8.40
CA VAL A 80 -8.79 1.31 -8.81
C VAL A 80 -8.51 2.48 -7.89
N ILE A 81 -7.38 2.42 -7.20
CA ILE A 81 -6.92 3.51 -6.33
C ILE A 81 -5.73 4.13 -7.01
N THR A 82 -5.84 5.41 -7.34
CA THR A 82 -4.77 6.14 -8.01
C THR A 82 -4.14 7.13 -7.03
N PHE A 83 -2.86 6.95 -6.77
CA PHE A 83 -2.03 7.87 -6.03
C PHE A 83 -1.22 8.71 -7.00
N ILE A 84 -1.34 10.02 -6.86
CA ILE A 84 -0.63 11.01 -7.67
C ILE A 84 0.34 11.73 -6.73
N PRO A 85 1.52 11.15 -6.45
CA PRO A 85 2.49 11.82 -5.62
C PRO A 85 2.88 13.14 -6.26
N GLN A 86 2.81 14.22 -5.49
CA GLN A 86 3.26 15.52 -5.95
C GLN A 86 4.79 15.52 -5.94
N PRO A 87 5.46 15.85 -7.06
CA PRO A 87 6.91 16.00 -7.05
C PRO A 87 7.29 17.06 -6.03
N ARG A 88 8.19 16.69 -5.12
CA ARG A 88 8.77 17.62 -4.16
C ARG A 88 10.16 18.00 -4.64
N CYS A 89 10.45 19.28 -4.71
CA CYS A 89 11.83 19.73 -4.80
C CYS A 89 12.48 19.43 -3.43
N LEU A 90 13.47 18.55 -3.40
CA LEU A 90 14.37 18.47 -2.26
C LEU A 90 15.16 19.78 -2.23
N GLU A 91 15.20 20.47 -1.09
CA GLU A 91 16.15 21.57 -0.92
C GLU A 91 17.56 21.00 -1.08
N GLN A 92 18.37 21.61 -1.96
CA GLN A 92 19.79 21.28 -2.03
C GLN A 92 20.39 21.65 -0.67
N THR A 93 20.76 20.66 0.13
CA THR A 93 21.70 20.90 1.22
C THR A 93 23.05 21.15 0.57
N THR A 94 23.40 22.42 0.37
CA THR A 94 24.79 22.79 0.13
C THR A 94 25.56 22.39 1.37
N GLU A 95 26.35 21.32 1.27
CA GLU A 95 27.53 21.19 2.11
C GLU A 95 28.45 22.34 1.69
N ASP A 96 28.34 23.46 2.40
CA ASP A 96 29.38 24.49 2.40
C ASP A 96 30.59 23.90 3.13
N GLU A 97 31.54 23.35 2.39
CA GLU A 97 32.95 23.26 2.81
C GLU A 97 33.76 24.41 2.20
#